data_AF-A0A1I0EPR2-F1
#
_entry.id   AF-A0A1I0EPR2-F1
#
_cell.length_a   1.000
_cell.length_b   1.000
_cell.length_c   1.000
_cell.angle_alpha   90.00
_cell.angle_beta   90.00
_cell.angle_gamma   90.00
#
_symmetry.space_group_name_H-M   'P 1'
#
loop_
_entity.id
_entity.type
_entity.pdbx_description
1 polymer ?
#
loop_
_entity_poly.entity_id
_entity_poly.type
_entity_poly.pdbx_seq_one_letter_code
_entity_poly.pdbx_strand_id
1 'polypeptide(L)'
;MGQTLVPDGLWKIVEPLLPAQRERPQGGGTRYVNDRAVFTAIVYVLTTGCAWRHLPADFAVSKATAHRRCVVWTEAGLWRRLHRAVLVRLGEQAAIDWSRAVVDAASVRAKKGAR
;
A
#
# COMPACT_ATOMS: atom_id res chain seq x y z
N MET A 1 -14.02 4.78 -9.81
CA MET A 1 -13.19 5.85 -9.20
C MET A 1 -11.86 5.36 -8.58
N GLY A 2 -11.52 4.06 -8.61
CA GLY A 2 -10.26 3.55 -8.03
C GLY A 2 -9.05 3.45 -8.97
N GLN A 3 -9.20 3.71 -10.27
CA GLN A 3 -8.15 3.48 -11.28
C GLN A 3 -7.04 4.57 -11.29
N THR A 4 -7.22 5.68 -10.56
CA THR A 4 -6.28 6.81 -10.58
C THR A 4 -5.32 6.84 -9.39
N LEU A 5 -5.62 6.12 -8.30
CA LEU A 5 -4.82 6.19 -7.06
C LEU A 5 -3.52 5.38 -7.14
N VAL A 6 -3.53 4.28 -7.90
CA VAL A 6 -2.34 3.43 -8.10
C VAL A 6 -2.19 3.16 -9.60
N PRO A 7 -1.50 4.05 -10.32
CA PRO A 7 -1.21 3.85 -11.74
C PRO A 7 -0.33 2.61 -11.94
N ASP A 8 -0.43 1.97 -13.11
CA ASP A 8 0.32 0.75 -13.42
C ASP A 8 1.84 0.94 -13.24
N GLY A 9 2.36 2.13 -13.57
CA GLY A 9 3.77 2.46 -13.39
C GLY A 9 4.24 2.43 -11.93
N LEU A 10 3.39 2.85 -10.99
CA LEU A 10 3.65 2.75 -9.55
C LEU A 10 3.49 1.31 -9.08
N TRP A 11 2.46 0.60 -9.55
CA TRP A 11 2.25 -0.80 -9.21
C TRP A 11 3.46 -1.66 -9.57
N LYS A 12 4.05 -1.46 -10.76
CA LYS A 12 5.27 -2.15 -11.20
C LYS A 12 6.48 -1.91 -10.28
N ILE A 13 6.51 -0.83 -9.50
CA ILE A 13 7.55 -0.59 -8.48
C ILE A 13 7.19 -1.31 -7.19
N VAL A 14 5.92 -1.24 -6.77
CA VAL A 14 5.44 -1.72 -5.47
C VAL A 14 5.39 -3.24 -5.43
N GLU A 15 4.87 -3.87 -6.48
CA GLU A 15 4.67 -5.31 -6.60
C GLU A 15 5.91 -6.14 -6.21
N PRO A 16 7.13 -5.89 -6.74
CA PRO A 16 8.32 -6.65 -6.34
C PRO A 16 8.82 -6.33 -4.92
N LEU A 17 8.36 -5.24 -4.31
CA LEU A 17 8.73 -4.85 -2.95
C LEU A 17 7.82 -5.47 -1.88
N LEU A 18 6.65 -5.97 -2.29
CA LEU A 18 5.73 -6.61 -1.39
C LEU A 18 6.36 -7.89 -0.82
N PRO A 19 6.24 -8.13 0.49
CA PRO A 19 6.71 -9.37 1.06
C PRO A 19 5.92 -10.53 0.45
N ALA A 20 6.63 -11.61 0.09
CA ALA A 20 6.01 -12.82 -0.43
C ALA A 20 4.86 -13.24 0.48
N GLN A 21 3.69 -13.43 -0.11
CA GLN A 21 2.54 -14.00 0.58
C GLN A 21 2.97 -15.34 1.16
N ARG A 22 3.03 -15.46 2.49
CA ARG A 22 3.22 -16.76 3.15
C ARG A 22 2.03 -17.64 2.77
N GLU A 23 2.24 -18.52 1.80
CA GLU A 23 1.34 -19.62 1.51
C GLU A 23 1.23 -20.45 2.79
N ARG A 24 0.02 -20.59 3.33
CA ARG A 24 -0.16 -21.49 4.47
C ARG A 24 0.00 -22.91 3.95
N PRO A 25 0.82 -23.77 4.59
CA PRO A 25 1.08 -25.12 4.13
C PRO A 25 -0.16 -26.04 4.05
N GLN A 26 -1.31 -25.62 4.61
CA GLN A 26 -2.57 -26.37 4.60
C GLN A 26 -3.43 -26.18 3.35
N GLY A 27 -2.93 -25.58 2.26
CA GLY A 27 -3.63 -25.55 0.96
C GLY A 27 -5.01 -24.87 0.96
N GLY A 28 -5.37 -24.17 2.04
CA GLY A 28 -6.70 -23.58 2.28
C GLY A 28 -6.64 -22.07 2.54
N GLY A 29 -5.74 -21.36 1.86
CA GLY A 29 -5.55 -19.92 2.01
C GLY A 29 -6.68 -19.13 1.35
N THR A 30 -7.36 -18.30 2.15
CA THR A 30 -8.37 -17.32 1.76
C THR A 30 -8.08 -16.69 0.39
N ARG A 31 -9.08 -16.78 -0.51
CA ARG A 31 -9.23 -16.12 -1.83
C ARG A 31 -8.16 -15.07 -2.08
N TYR A 32 -7.40 -15.24 -3.18
CA TYR A 32 -6.46 -14.28 -3.76
C TYR A 32 -7.04 -12.85 -3.70
N VAL A 33 -6.79 -12.13 -2.61
CA VAL A 33 -7.20 -10.74 -2.49
C VAL A 33 -6.15 -9.99 -3.28
N ASN A 34 -6.58 -9.40 -4.39
CA ASN A 34 -5.70 -8.68 -5.29
C ASN A 34 -4.85 -7.68 -4.48
N ASP A 35 -3.53 -7.94 -4.36
CA ASP A 35 -2.62 -7.12 -3.55
C ASP A 35 -2.63 -5.66 -4.04
N ARG A 36 -2.92 -5.43 -5.32
CA ARG A 36 -3.13 -4.09 -5.87
C ARG A 36 -4.37 -3.42 -5.29
N ALA A 37 -5.48 -4.15 -5.16
CA ALA A 37 -6.69 -3.61 -4.54
C ALA A 37 -6.45 -3.27 -3.06
N VAL A 38 -5.73 -4.14 -2.34
CA VAL A 38 -5.33 -3.90 -0.94
C VAL A 38 -4.44 -2.65 -0.85
N PHE A 39 -3.42 -2.57 -1.70
CA PHE A 39 -2.52 -1.42 -1.74
C PHE A 39 -3.26 -0.13 -2.08
N THR A 40 -4.17 -0.17 -3.05
CA THR A 40 -4.99 0.99 -3.43
C THR A 40 -5.88 1.45 -2.26
N ALA A 41 -6.50 0.52 -1.54
CA ALA A 41 -7.29 0.83 -0.35
C ALA A 41 -6.45 1.45 0.78
N ILE A 42 -5.25 0.94 1.01
CA ILE A 42 -4.30 1.49 2.00
C ILE A 42 -3.89 2.90 1.58
N VAL A 43 -3.48 3.08 0.32
CA VAL A 43 -3.11 4.38 -0.25
C VAL A 43 -4.22 5.40 -0.10
N TYR A 44 -5.48 5.02 -0.35
CA TYR A 44 -6.63 5.88 -0.13
C TYR A 44 -6.73 6.36 1.32
N VAL A 45 -6.63 5.46 2.29
CA VAL A 45 -6.71 5.79 3.73
C VAL A 45 -5.53 6.64 4.21
N LEU A 46 -4.35 6.43 3.62
CA LEU A 46 -3.16 7.21 3.92
C LEU A 46 -3.28 8.63 3.35
N THR A 47 -3.65 8.77 2.08
CA THR A 47 -3.75 10.07 1.40
C THR A 47 -4.92 10.93 1.89
N THR A 48 -6.08 10.33 2.14
CA THR A 48 -7.26 11.06 2.65
C THR A 48 -7.22 11.30 4.16
N GLY A 49 -6.36 10.58 4.89
CA GLY A 49 -6.32 10.63 6.35
C GLY A 49 -7.56 10.04 7.04
N CYS A 50 -8.51 9.46 6.30
CA CYS A 50 -9.76 8.96 6.88
C CYS A 50 -9.50 7.79 7.85
N ALA A 51 -10.47 7.50 8.73
CA ALA A 51 -10.39 6.27 9.53
C ALA A 51 -10.74 5.06 8.65
N TRP A 52 -10.13 3.89 8.93
CA TRP A 52 -10.37 2.64 8.19
C TRP A 52 -11.85 2.28 8.05
N ARG A 53 -12.68 2.68 9.03
CA ARG A 53 -14.14 2.46 9.01
C ARG A 53 -14.85 3.13 7.83
N HIS A 54 -14.28 4.22 7.31
CA HIS A 54 -14.77 4.99 6.15
C HIS A 54 -14.20 4.53 4.81
N LEU A 55 -13.41 3.44 4.79
CA LEU A 55 -12.95 2.87 3.53
C LEU A 55 -14.19 2.45 2.68
N PRO A 56 -14.32 2.97 1.44
CA PRO A 56 -15.40 2.59 0.55
C PRO A 56 -15.42 1.09 0.25
N ALA A 57 -16.62 0.52 0.09
CA ALA A 57 -16.80 -0.89 -0.26
C ALA A 57 -16.31 -1.21 -1.70
N ASP A 58 -16.24 -0.19 -2.56
CA ASP A 58 -15.82 -0.28 -3.97
C ASP A 58 -14.44 -0.88 -4.19
N PHE A 59 -13.58 -0.88 -3.17
CA PHE A 59 -12.25 -1.48 -3.25
C PHE A 59 -12.27 -3.02 -3.19
N ALA A 60 -13.42 -3.64 -2.93
CA ALA A 60 -13.57 -5.10 -2.77
C ALA A 60 -12.61 -5.73 -1.73
N VAL A 61 -12.12 -4.92 -0.79
CA VAL A 61 -11.20 -5.33 0.27
C VAL A 61 -11.84 -5.03 1.62
N SER A 62 -11.83 -6.01 2.52
CA SER A 62 -12.33 -5.79 3.87
C SER A 62 -11.42 -4.82 4.63
N LYS A 63 -12.02 -3.95 5.45
CA LYS A 63 -11.31 -2.97 6.30
C LYS A 63 -10.26 -3.66 7.19
N ALA A 64 -10.62 -4.83 7.73
CA ALA A 64 -9.73 -5.65 8.56
C ALA A 64 -8.54 -6.20 7.75
N THR A 65 -8.77 -6.65 6.52
CA THR A 65 -7.71 -7.13 5.61
C THR A 65 -6.77 -6.00 5.24
N ALA A 66 -7.29 -4.83 4.84
CA ALA A 66 -6.47 -3.67 4.49
C ALA A 66 -5.60 -3.20 5.67
N HIS A 67 -6.19 -3.10 6.87
CA HIS A 67 -5.45 -2.70 8.06
C HIS A 67 -4.35 -3.71 8.42
N ARG A 68 -4.66 -5.01 8.48
CA ARG A 68 -3.67 -6.06 8.78
C ARG A 68 -2.52 -6.04 7.78
N ARG A 69 -2.82 -5.91 6.49
CA ARG A 69 -1.80 -5.83 5.43
C ARG A 69 -0.96 -4.57 5.54
N CYS A 70 -1.58 -3.43 5.87
CA CYS A 70 -0.85 -2.19 6.12
C CYS A 70 0.17 -2.37 7.25
N VAL A 71 -0.21 -3.01 8.37
CA VAL A 71 0.71 -3.28 9.49
C VAL A 71 1.85 -4.20 9.04
N VAL A 72 1.54 -5.36 8.47
CA VAL A 72 2.54 -6.33 7.99
C VAL A 72 3.52 -5.71 7.00
N TRP A 73 3.03 -4.92 6.05
CA TRP A 73 3.88 -4.26 5.06
C TRP A 73 4.72 -3.13 5.67
N THR A 74 4.17 -2.42 6.65
CA THR A 74 4.92 -1.39 7.39
C THR A 74 6.07 -2.03 8.17
N GLU A 75 5.81 -3.12 8.89
CA GLU A 75 6.82 -3.89 9.64
C GLU A 75 7.88 -4.50 8.70
N ALA A 76 7.46 -5.02 7.54
CA ALA A 76 8.36 -5.49 6.50
C ALA A 76 9.19 -4.37 5.83
N GLY A 77 8.91 -3.11 6.17
CA GLY A 77 9.64 -1.94 5.66
C GLY A 77 9.27 -1.56 4.23
N LEU A 78 8.08 -1.92 3.75
CA LEU A 78 7.61 -1.62 2.39
C LEU A 78 7.77 -0.13 2.06
N TRP A 79 7.32 0.76 2.95
CA TRP A 79 7.39 2.21 2.71
C TRP A 79 8.83 2.72 2.57
N ARG A 80 9.76 2.19 3.36
CA ARG A 80 11.19 2.54 3.25
C ARG A 80 11.79 2.05 1.93
N ARG A 81 11.42 0.85 1.50
CA ARG A 81 11.88 0.28 0.21
C ARG A 81 11.28 1.05 -0.96
N LEU A 82 10.00 1.39 -0.87
CA LEU A 82 9.30 2.19 -1.88
C LEU A 82 9.94 3.57 -2.01
N HIS A 83 10.24 4.24 -0.89
CA HIS A 83 10.94 5.52 -0.89
C HIS A 83 12.28 5.45 -1.61
N ARG A 84 13.10 4.42 -1.34
CA ARG A 84 14.38 4.23 -2.04
C ARG A 84 14.20 3.95 -3.53
N ALA A 85 13.25 3.09 -3.89
CA ALA A 85 12.98 2.76 -5.29
C ALA A 85 12.50 3.98 -6.09
N VAL A 86 11.71 4.84 -5.46
CA VAL A 86 11.25 6.11 -6.02
C VAL A 86 12.40 7.10 -6.13
N LEU A 87 13.27 7.21 -5.12
CA LEU A 87 14.48 8.05 -5.16
C LEU A 87 15.46 7.64 -6.27
N VAL A 88 15.58 6.34 -6.55
CA VAL A 88 16.41 5.85 -7.67
C VAL A 88 15.79 6.23 -9.02
N ARG A 89 14.46 6.10 -9.17
CA ARG A 89 13.75 6.53 -10.40
C ARG A 89 13.66 8.05 -10.57
N LEU A 90 13.76 8.80 -9.47
CA LEU A 90 13.81 10.27 -9.44
C LEU A 90 15.02 10.85 -10.19
N GLY A 91 16.08 10.05 -10.36
CA GLY A 91 17.19 10.40 -11.24
C GLY A 91 16.84 10.34 -12.74
N GLU A 92 15.72 9.71 -13.13
CA GLU A 92 15.44 9.40 -14.53
C GLU A 92 14.09 9.88 -15.08
N GLN A 93 13.01 10.07 -14.31
CA GLN A 93 11.73 10.54 -14.88
C GLN A 93 10.66 10.99 -13.86
N ALA A 94 9.88 11.99 -14.24
CA ALA A 94 8.89 12.75 -13.45
C ALA A 94 7.59 11.99 -13.05
N ALA A 95 7.69 10.80 -12.46
CA ALA A 95 6.56 10.05 -11.88
C ALA A 95 6.30 10.36 -10.37
N ILE A 96 6.78 11.51 -9.90
CA ILE A 96 7.32 11.69 -8.54
C ILE A 96 6.27 12.10 -7.51
N ASP A 97 5.30 12.94 -7.89
CA ASP A 97 4.40 13.56 -6.92
C ASP A 97 3.57 12.53 -6.16
N TRP A 98 3.07 11.51 -6.86
CA TRP A 98 2.18 10.53 -6.27
C TRP A 98 2.89 9.57 -5.30
N SER A 99 4.03 9.03 -5.71
CA SER A 99 4.81 8.13 -4.87
C SER A 99 5.35 8.82 -3.62
N ARG A 100 5.73 10.10 -3.76
CA ARG A 100 6.24 10.90 -2.64
C ARG A 100 5.11 11.21 -1.66
N ALA A 101 3.95 11.64 -2.16
CA ALA A 101 2.76 11.87 -1.33
C ALA A 101 2.33 10.63 -0.53
N VAL A 102 2.38 9.43 -1.14
CA VAL A 102 2.06 8.17 -0.45
C VAL A 102 3.07 7.85 0.64
N VAL A 103 4.37 7.98 0.35
CA VAL A 103 5.43 7.72 1.33
C VAL A 103 5.36 8.71 2.49
N ASP A 104 5.12 9.99 2.20
CA ASP A 104 4.99 11.04 3.21
C ASP A 104 3.75 10.78 4.08
N ALA A 105 2.61 10.44 3.48
CA ALA A 105 1.39 10.09 4.20
C ALA A 105 1.57 8.83 5.08
N ALA A 106 2.25 7.80 4.56
CA ALA A 106 2.60 6.60 5.32
C ALA A 106 3.50 6.93 6.52
N SER A 107 4.48 7.80 6.31
CA SER A 107 5.45 8.21 7.35
C SER A 107 4.79 9.05 8.44
N VAL A 108 3.90 9.97 8.07
CA VAL A 108 3.10 10.77 9.02
C VAL A 108 2.18 9.88 9.84
N ARG A 109 1.49 8.92 9.22
CA ARG A 109 0.59 8.02 9.95
C ARG A 109 1.35 7.01 10.82
N ALA A 110 2.50 6.51 10.37
CA ALA A 110 3.35 5.61 11.16
C ALA A 110 3.83 6.27 12.46
N LYS A 111 4.16 7.58 12.42
CA LYS A 111 4.49 8.36 13.63
C LYS A 111 3.29 8.60 14.56
N LYS A 112 2.06 8.57 14.04
CA LYS A 112 0.83 8.87 14.80
C LYS A 112 0.14 7.62 15.39
N GLY A 113 0.71 6.42 15.19
CA GLY A 113 0.18 5.15 15.70
C GLY A 113 0.71 4.72 17.07
N ALA A 114 1.65 5.45 17.67
CA ALA A 114 2.11 5.21 19.02
C ALA A 114 1.15 5.87 20.03
N ARG A 115 0.17 5.10 20.52
CA ARG A 115 -0.54 5.43 21.75
C ARG A 115 -0.88 4.17 22.53
#